data_AF-A0A7S2P7V7-F1
#
_entry.id   AF-A0A7S2P7V7-F1
#
_cell.length_a   1.000
_cell.length_b   1.000
_cell.length_c   1.000
_cell.angle_alpha   90.00
_cell.angle_beta   90.00
_cell.angle_gamma   90.00
#
_symmetry.space_group_name_H-M   'P 1'
#
loop_
_entity.id
_entity.type
_entity.pdbx_description
1 polymer ?
#
loop_
_entity_poly.entity_id
_entity_poly.type
_entity_poly.pdbx_seq_one_letter_code
_entity_poly.pdbx_strand_id
1 'polypeptide(L)'
;LTGKYIDKPAAWDDDNRNRAKESLQSPRGRMDTRGWGGTLYRYRSDAAQEATLAYNEIAKANKMSLTELSLRWCRQRSLVTTTLVGHSNINQLQETIKYFEMKDPLPEKVMWEIDLVHMKNRLPIFSSNRVGKDWLGEGEIGEPIP
;
A
#
# COMPACT_ATOMS: atom_id res chain seq x y z
N LEU A 1 3.82 1.71 0.91
CA LEU A 1 3.66 3.20 0.95
C LEU A 1 2.54 3.65 1.89
N THR A 2 1.48 2.84 2.07
CA THR A 2 0.27 3.19 2.83
C THR A 2 0.22 2.62 4.26
N GLY A 3 0.95 1.54 4.58
CA GLY A 3 0.90 0.90 5.90
C GLY A 3 1.09 1.84 7.10
N LYS A 4 2.08 2.74 7.02
CA LYS A 4 2.35 3.74 8.07
C LYS A 4 1.24 4.79 8.27
N TYR A 5 0.31 4.88 7.32
CA TYR A 5 -0.80 5.84 7.32
C TYR A 5 -2.15 5.18 7.61
N ILE A 6 -2.17 3.87 7.92
CA ILE A 6 -3.40 3.14 8.29
C ILE A 6 -3.96 3.72 9.60
N ASP A 7 -3.13 3.87 10.64
CA ASP A 7 -3.60 4.32 11.95
C ASP A 7 -3.80 5.86 12.01
N LYS A 8 -2.89 6.60 11.36
CA LYS A 8 -2.94 8.06 11.23
C LYS A 8 -2.81 8.43 9.76
N PRO A 9 -3.89 8.91 9.10
CA PRO A 9 -3.89 9.36 7.72
C PRO A 9 -2.72 10.29 7.38
N ALA A 10 -2.35 10.32 6.10
CA ALA A 10 -1.36 11.27 5.61
C ALA A 10 -1.90 12.71 5.76
N ALA A 11 -1.00 13.68 5.84
CA ALA A 11 -1.39 15.06 6.13
C ALA A 11 -2.45 15.66 5.17
N TRP A 12 -2.50 15.20 3.92
CA TRP A 12 -3.49 15.64 2.93
C TRP A 12 -4.82 14.90 3.01
N ASP A 13 -4.83 13.74 3.66
CA ASP A 13 -5.96 12.81 3.77
C ASP A 13 -6.57 12.85 5.18
N ASP A 14 -6.10 13.76 6.03
CA ASP A 14 -6.50 13.87 7.43
C ASP A 14 -7.54 14.99 7.61
N ASP A 15 -8.77 14.61 7.96
CA ASP A 15 -9.86 15.55 8.24
C ASP A 15 -9.57 16.44 9.47
N ASN A 16 -8.69 16.00 10.37
CA ASN A 16 -8.30 16.78 11.53
C ASN A 16 -7.19 17.77 11.16
N ARG A 17 -7.58 19.04 10.98
CA ARG A 17 -6.68 20.13 10.58
C ARG A 17 -5.44 20.30 11.48
N ASN A 18 -5.57 20.07 12.79
CA ASN A 18 -4.43 20.23 13.72
C ASN A 18 -3.40 19.11 13.52
N ARG A 19 -3.87 17.87 13.42
CA ARG A 19 -3.05 16.68 13.15
C ARG A 19 -2.41 16.73 11.75
N ALA A 20 -3.16 17.21 10.76
CA ALA A 20 -2.67 17.45 9.41
C ALA A 20 -1.51 18.46 9.42
N LYS A 21 -1.66 19.57 10.13
CA LYS A 21 -0.63 20.61 10.26
C LYS A 21 0.63 20.09 10.94
N GLU A 22 0.48 19.32 12.02
CA GLU A 22 1.59 18.66 12.70
C GLU A 22 2.34 17.71 11.74
N SER A 23 1.60 16.89 10.98
CA SER A 23 2.18 15.94 10.03
C SER A 23 2.91 16.65 8.87
N LEU A 24 2.42 17.82 8.43
CA LEU A 24 3.12 18.68 7.47
C LEU A 24 4.42 19.26 8.04
N GLN A 25 4.43 19.62 9.32
CA GLN A 25 5.61 20.18 10.00
C GLN A 25 6.67 19.12 10.30
N SER A 26 6.25 17.89 10.59
CA SER A 26 7.13 16.75 10.86
C SER A 26 6.74 15.54 10.00
N PRO A 27 7.14 15.54 8.70
CA PRO A 27 6.71 14.51 7.76
C PRO A 27 7.22 13.11 8.11
N ARG A 28 6.33 12.11 8.17
CA ARG A 28 6.70 10.68 8.33
C ARG A 28 7.12 10.03 7.01
N GLY A 29 6.89 10.72 5.90
CA GLY A 29 7.27 10.31 4.56
C GLY A 29 6.69 11.24 3.50
N ARG A 30 6.84 10.86 2.23
CA ARG A 30 6.46 11.71 1.08
C ARG A 30 4.98 12.10 1.05
N MET A 31 4.07 11.25 1.55
CA MET A 31 2.63 11.55 1.58
C MET A 31 2.28 12.73 2.51
N ASP A 32 3.10 13.00 3.53
CA ASP A 32 2.93 14.15 4.44
C ASP A 32 3.52 15.44 3.86
N THR A 33 4.23 15.40 2.73
CA THR A 33 4.87 16.59 2.15
C THR A 33 3.93 17.35 1.22
N ARG A 34 4.11 18.67 1.11
CA ARG A 34 3.25 19.52 0.28
C ARG A 34 3.40 19.26 -1.23
N GLY A 35 4.58 18.80 -1.68
CA GLY A 35 4.81 18.44 -3.08
C GLY A 35 4.29 17.05 -3.43
N TRP A 36 4.91 16.01 -2.87
CA TRP A 36 4.57 14.62 -3.21
C TRP A 36 3.23 14.16 -2.63
N GLY A 37 2.76 14.75 -1.53
CA GLY A 37 1.49 14.37 -0.90
C GLY A 37 0.26 14.62 -1.77
N GLY A 38 0.31 15.59 -2.68
CA GLY A 38 -0.76 15.82 -3.66
C GLY A 38 -0.72 14.87 -4.86
N THR A 39 0.47 14.35 -5.24
CA THR A 39 0.67 13.60 -6.49
C THR A 39 0.53 12.08 -6.33
N LEU A 40 0.45 11.59 -5.09
CA LEU A 40 0.35 10.16 -4.77
C LEU A 40 -1.11 9.66 -4.65
N TYR A 41 -2.05 10.34 -5.33
CA TYR A 41 -3.48 10.01 -5.31
C TYR A 41 -3.81 8.60 -5.80
N ARG A 42 -2.95 8.00 -6.63
CA ARG A 42 -3.11 6.63 -7.18
C ARG A 42 -3.24 5.52 -6.12
N TYR A 43 -2.93 5.80 -4.86
CA TYR A 43 -3.08 4.85 -3.75
C TYR A 43 -4.27 5.18 -2.83
N ARG A 44 -5.16 6.09 -3.23
CA ARG A 44 -6.28 6.59 -2.42
C ARG A 44 -7.65 6.08 -2.84
N SER A 45 -7.75 5.32 -3.93
CA SER A 45 -9.03 4.70 -4.29
C SER A 45 -9.51 3.75 -3.18
N ASP A 46 -10.82 3.54 -3.09
CA ASP A 46 -11.37 2.69 -2.02
C ASP A 46 -10.85 1.26 -2.18
N ALA A 47 -10.80 0.73 -3.41
CA ALA A 47 -10.23 -0.60 -3.66
C ALA A 47 -8.74 -0.69 -3.26
N ALA A 48 -7.94 0.39 -3.43
CA ALA A 48 -6.55 0.39 -2.99
C ALA A 48 -6.43 0.43 -1.46
N GLN A 49 -7.32 1.17 -0.79
CA GLN A 49 -7.39 1.21 0.66
C GLN A 49 -7.85 -0.15 1.23
N GLU A 50 -8.93 -0.72 0.69
CA GLU A 50 -9.46 -2.04 1.05
C GLU A 50 -8.40 -3.13 0.85
N ALA A 51 -7.72 -3.16 -0.29
CA ALA A 51 -6.63 -4.10 -0.55
C ALA A 51 -5.47 -3.90 0.45
N THR A 52 -5.06 -2.65 0.71
CA THR A 52 -4.00 -2.35 1.69
C THR A 52 -4.36 -2.89 3.08
N LEU A 53 -5.59 -2.68 3.54
CA LEU A 53 -6.06 -3.17 4.84
C LEU A 53 -6.07 -4.71 4.86
N ALA A 54 -6.57 -5.35 3.81
CA ALA A 54 -6.59 -6.81 3.73
C ALA A 54 -5.17 -7.42 3.75
N TYR A 55 -4.21 -6.85 3.01
CA TYR A 55 -2.82 -7.28 3.07
C TYR A 55 -2.18 -7.03 4.45
N ASN A 56 -2.57 -5.96 5.14
CA ASN A 56 -2.07 -5.67 6.48
C ASN A 56 -2.56 -6.70 7.50
N GLU A 57 -3.81 -7.18 7.38
CA GLU A 57 -4.33 -8.23 8.24
C GLU A 57 -3.63 -9.58 8.00
N ILE A 58 -3.34 -9.93 6.74
CA ILE A 58 -2.50 -11.09 6.39
C ILE A 58 -1.11 -10.97 7.06
N ALA A 59 -0.48 -9.80 6.95
CA ALA A 59 0.82 -9.56 7.54
C ALA A 59 0.81 -9.73 9.07
N LYS A 60 -0.17 -9.12 9.76
CA LYS A 60 -0.35 -9.24 11.22
C LYS A 60 -0.58 -10.68 11.66
N ALA A 61 -1.45 -11.41 10.96
CA ALA A 61 -1.76 -12.81 11.27
C ALA A 61 -0.51 -13.71 11.20
N ASN A 62 0.45 -13.35 10.34
CA ASN A 62 1.71 -14.05 10.16
C ASN A 62 2.91 -13.39 10.88
N LYS A 63 2.65 -12.47 11.82
CA LYS A 63 3.66 -11.78 12.66
C LYS A 63 4.75 -11.05 11.85
N MET A 64 4.39 -10.52 10.69
CA MET A 64 5.29 -9.74 9.84
C MET A 64 4.74 -8.32 9.63
N SER A 65 5.62 -7.38 9.27
CA SER A 65 5.18 -6.05 8.88
C SER A 65 4.58 -6.09 7.47
N LEU A 66 3.68 -5.15 7.14
CA LEU A 66 3.19 -5.01 5.76
C LEU A 66 4.33 -4.73 4.77
N THR A 67 5.39 -4.04 5.23
CA THR A 67 6.61 -3.80 4.45
C THR A 67 7.31 -5.12 4.13
N GLU A 68 7.51 -5.99 5.13
CA GLU A 68 8.13 -7.30 4.96
C GLU A 68 7.34 -8.16 3.96
N LEU A 69 6.02 -8.27 4.15
CA LEU A 69 5.13 -9.03 3.26
C LEU A 69 5.30 -8.57 1.81
N SER A 70 5.24 -7.25 1.59
CA SER A 70 5.33 -6.65 0.26
C SER A 70 6.67 -6.92 -0.42
N LEU A 71 7.78 -6.76 0.32
CA LEU A 71 9.14 -6.91 -0.23
C LEU A 71 9.47 -8.38 -0.52
N ARG A 72 9.12 -9.29 0.39
CA ARG A 72 9.34 -10.73 0.19
C ARG A 72 8.52 -11.26 -0.98
N TRP A 73 7.28 -10.79 -1.13
CA TRP A 73 6.45 -11.12 -2.28
C TRP A 73 7.11 -10.70 -3.59
N CYS A 74 7.59 -9.45 -3.70
CA CYS A 74 8.27 -8.95 -4.91
C CYS A 74 9.51 -9.77 -5.23
N ARG A 75 10.35 -10.07 -4.24
CA ARG A 75 11.60 -10.82 -4.42
C ARG A 75 11.37 -12.25 -4.90
N GLN A 76 10.29 -12.90 -4.48
CA GLN A 76 10.02 -14.30 -4.82
C GLN A 76 9.53 -14.48 -6.28
N ARG A 77 9.19 -13.40 -7.00
CA ARG A 77 8.73 -13.48 -8.39
C ARG A 77 9.90 -13.64 -9.36
N SER A 78 9.90 -14.72 -10.12
CA SER A 78 10.93 -15.03 -11.13
C SER A 78 11.09 -13.97 -12.22
N LEU A 79 10.04 -13.19 -12.49
CA LEU A 79 10.04 -12.12 -13.50
C LEU A 79 10.61 -10.79 -12.96
N VAL A 80 10.91 -10.70 -11.66
CA VAL A 80 11.46 -9.48 -11.05
C VAL A 80 12.97 -9.63 -10.91
N THR A 81 13.72 -8.97 -11.80
CA THR A 81 15.20 -9.00 -11.78
C THR A 81 15.79 -8.08 -10.72
N THR A 82 15.18 -6.92 -10.50
CA THR A 82 15.62 -5.93 -9.51
C THR A 82 14.42 -5.19 -8.92
N THR A 83 14.49 -4.88 -7.63
CA THR A 83 13.48 -4.08 -6.94
C THR A 83 14.07 -2.73 -6.57
N LEU A 84 13.55 -1.66 -7.17
CA LEU A 84 13.96 -0.29 -6.85
C LEU A 84 13.22 0.19 -5.61
N VAL A 85 13.96 0.47 -4.54
CA VAL A 85 13.40 0.91 -3.26
C VAL A 85 13.64 2.40 -3.04
N GLY A 86 12.62 3.11 -2.57
CA GLY A 86 12.66 4.55 -2.34
C GLY A 86 12.33 4.90 -0.90
N HIS A 87 13.28 5.50 -0.19
CA HIS A 87 13.14 5.88 1.22
C HIS A 87 13.46 7.36 1.45
N SER A 88 12.83 7.94 2.47
CA SER A 88 13.14 9.29 2.97
C SER A 88 13.71 9.26 4.40
N ASN A 89 13.99 8.06 4.92
CA ASN A 89 14.47 7.81 6.28
C ASN A 89 15.43 6.61 6.26
N ILE A 90 16.59 6.73 6.93
CA ILE A 90 17.62 5.69 6.95
C ILE A 90 17.18 4.40 7.64
N ASN A 91 16.34 4.50 8.68
CA ASN A 91 15.83 3.33 9.40
C ASN A 91 14.93 2.47 8.50
N GLN A 92 14.16 3.11 7.61
CA GLN A 92 13.32 2.39 6.63
C GLN A 92 14.17 1.70 5.56
N LEU A 93 15.30 2.30 5.19
CA LEU A 93 16.26 1.67 4.29
C LEU A 93 16.90 0.44 4.96
N GLN A 94 17.34 0.56 6.21
CA GLN A 94 17.92 -0.55 6.98
C GLN A 94 16.91 -1.70 7.16
N GLU A 95 15.66 -1.38 7.51
CA GLU A 95 14.56 -2.35 7.59
C GLU A 95 14.38 -3.10 6.25
N THR A 96 14.37 -2.37 5.14
CA THR A 96 14.23 -2.96 3.81
C THR A 96 15.40 -3.88 3.46
N ILE A 97 16.65 -3.47 3.73
CA ILE A 97 17.85 -4.30 3.50
C ILE A 97 17.73 -5.62 4.26
N LYS A 98 17.36 -5.56 5.55
CA LYS A 98 17.14 -6.76 6.37
C LYS A 98 16.16 -7.73 5.72
N TYR A 99 15.05 -7.25 5.18
CA TYR A 99 14.05 -8.11 4.52
C TYR A 99 14.54 -8.71 3.19
N PHE A 100 15.42 -8.03 2.47
CA PHE A 100 16.06 -8.60 1.27
C PHE A 100 17.08 -9.69 1.62
N GLU A 101 17.74 -9.61 2.77
CA GLU A 101 18.69 -10.62 3.25
C GLU A 101 17.99 -11.92 3.70
N MET A 102 16.72 -11.87 4.13
CA MET A 102 15.95 -13.04 4.57
C MET A 102 15.68 -14.00 3.41
N LYS A 103 16.43 -15.10 3.28
CA LYS A 103 16.33 -16.00 2.10
C LYS A 103 15.01 -16.77 1.99
N ASP A 104 14.28 -16.93 3.09
CA ASP A 104 13.07 -17.76 3.10
C ASP A 104 11.93 -17.15 2.26
N PRO A 105 11.30 -17.95 1.38
CA PRO A 105 10.11 -17.51 0.65
C PRO A 105 8.92 -17.32 1.60
N LEU A 106 7.89 -16.60 1.14
CA LEU A 106 6.61 -16.57 1.83
C LEU A 106 5.98 -17.98 1.80
N PRO A 107 5.35 -18.43 2.90
CA PRO A 107 4.64 -19.70 2.92
C PRO A 107 3.53 -19.74 1.86
N GLU A 108 3.27 -20.92 1.30
CA GLU A 108 2.26 -21.10 0.25
C GLU A 108 0.86 -20.63 0.68
N LYS A 109 0.49 -20.86 1.96
CA LYS A 109 -0.76 -20.34 2.52
C LYS A 109 -0.86 -18.82 2.44
N VAL A 110 0.22 -18.10 2.75
CA VAL A 110 0.27 -16.63 2.69
C VAL A 110 0.15 -16.17 1.24
N MET A 111 0.80 -16.87 0.31
CA MET A 111 0.69 -16.58 -1.12
C MET A 111 -0.76 -16.75 -1.62
N TRP A 112 -1.45 -17.81 -1.19
CA TRP A 112 -2.86 -18.02 -1.50
C TRP A 112 -3.75 -16.90 -0.96
N GLU A 113 -3.55 -16.47 0.28
CA GLU A 113 -4.28 -15.35 0.88
C GLU A 113 -4.06 -14.04 0.11
N ILE A 114 -2.82 -13.79 -0.34
CA ILE A 114 -2.50 -12.64 -1.21
C ILE A 114 -3.25 -12.73 -2.54
N ASP A 115 -3.29 -13.90 -3.17
CA ASP A 115 -3.95 -14.09 -4.45
C ASP A 115 -5.47 -13.86 -4.34
N LEU A 116 -6.10 -14.27 -3.22
CA LEU A 116 -7.51 -13.97 -2.94
C LEU A 116 -7.78 -12.46 -2.84
N VAL A 117 -6.92 -11.72 -2.12
CA VAL A 117 -7.05 -10.26 -2.01
C VAL A 117 -6.84 -9.59 -3.37
N HIS A 118 -5.87 -10.05 -4.16
CA HIS A 118 -5.60 -9.55 -5.50
C HIS A 118 -6.80 -9.77 -6.44
N MET A 119 -7.41 -10.95 -6.39
CA MET A 119 -8.58 -11.28 -7.21
C MET A 119 -9.81 -10.46 -6.85
N LYS A 120 -10.00 -10.15 -5.56
CA LYS A 120 -11.08 -9.26 -5.10
C LYS A 120 -10.84 -7.79 -5.48
N ASN A 121 -9.58 -7.36 -5.55
CA ASN A 121 -9.19 -5.96 -5.79
C ASN A 121 -8.31 -5.86 -7.03
N ARG A 122 -8.82 -6.28 -8.19
CA ARG A 122 -8.07 -6.25 -9.43
C ARG A 122 -7.86 -4.81 -9.89
N LEU A 123 -6.61 -4.46 -10.22
CA LEU A 123 -6.23 -3.12 -10.73
C LEU A 123 -6.74 -1.96 -9.85
N PRO A 124 -6.46 -2.00 -8.53
CA PRO A 124 -7.13 -1.12 -7.57
C PRO A 124 -6.72 0.35 -7.75
N ILE A 125 -5.57 0.64 -8.35
CA ILE A 125 -5.13 2.03 -8.61
C ILE A 125 -5.94 2.72 -9.71
N PHE A 126 -6.63 1.94 -10.54
CA PHE A 126 -7.46 2.42 -11.63
C PHE A 126 -8.95 2.43 -11.27
N SER A 127 -9.33 1.83 -10.13
CA SER A 127 -10.72 1.86 -9.66
C SER A 127 -11.18 3.29 -9.32
N SER A 128 -12.43 3.60 -9.69
CA SER A 128 -13.06 4.89 -9.45
C SER A 128 -14.31 4.72 -8.59
N ASN A 129 -14.42 5.52 -7.54
CA ASN A 129 -15.64 5.59 -6.72
C ASN A 129 -16.53 6.76 -7.16
N ARG A 130 -16.26 7.38 -8.32
CA ARG A 130 -17.05 8.51 -8.84
C ARG A 130 -18.46 8.07 -9.24
N VAL A 131 -18.63 6.80 -9.57
CA VAL A 131 -19.92 6.17 -9.80
C VAL A 131 -20.28 5.33 -8.58
N GLY A 132 -21.58 5.27 -8.26
CA GLY A 132 -22.06 4.38 -7.22
C GLY A 132 -21.77 2.92 -7.56
N LYS A 133 -21.62 2.09 -6.52
CA LYS A 133 -21.58 0.64 -6.70
C LYS A 133 -22.88 0.19 -7.37
N ASP A 134 -22.78 -0.70 -8.34
CA ASP A 134 -23.93 -1.28 -9.01
C ASP A 134 -24.71 -2.22 -8.08
N TRP A 135 -25.74 -2.87 -8.62
CA TRP A 135 -26.60 -3.78 -7.86
C TRP A 135 -25.86 -5.02 -7.31
N LEU A 136 -24.68 -5.32 -7.85
CA LEU A 136 -23.81 -6.43 -7.44
C LEU A 136 -22.70 -5.97 -6.47
N GLY A 137 -22.63 -4.68 -6.17
CA GLY A 137 -21.59 -4.09 -5.32
C GLY A 137 -20.29 -3.75 -6.05
N GLU A 138 -20.29 -3.77 -7.38
CA GLU A 138 -19.15 -3.47 -8.24
C GLU A 138 -19.14 -1.97 -8.61
N GLY A 139 -18.01 -1.28 -8.45
CA GLY A 139 -17.84 0.10 -8.93
C GLY A 139 -17.25 0.14 -10.35
N GLU A 140 -17.18 1.31 -10.99
CA GLU A 140 -16.36 1.43 -12.21
C GLU A 140 -14.88 1.16 -11.86
N ILE A 141 -14.29 0.21 -12.56
CA ILE A 141 -12.85 0.18 -12.75
C ILE A 141 -12.57 1.23 -13.84
N GLY A 142 -12.09 2.43 -13.48
CA GLY A 142 -11.76 3.48 -14.46
C GLY A 142 -10.53 3.08 -15.29
N GLU A 143 -10.20 3.64 -16.45
CA GLU A 143 -10.91 4.46 -17.44
C GLU A 143 -11.35 3.54 -18.60
N PRO A 144 -12.24 3.95 -19.53
CA PRO A 144 -12.32 3.26 -20.83
C PRO A 144 -10.92 3.25 -21.45
N ILE A 145 -10.39 2.05 -21.70
CA ILE A 145 -9.14 1.87 -22.44
C ILE A 145 -9.36 2.49 -23.83
N PRO A 146 -8.53 3.45 -24.29
CA PRO A 146 -8.67 4.05 -25.61
C PRO A 146 -8.62 3.02 -26.74
#